data_AF-A0A141RGU1-F1
#
_entry.id   AF-A0A141RGU1-F1
#
_cell.length_a   1.000
_cell.length_b   1.000
_cell.length_c   1.000
_cell.angle_alpha   90.00
_cell.angle_beta   90.00
_cell.angle_gamma   90.00
#
_symmetry.space_group_name_H-M   'P 1'
#
loop_
_entity.id
_entity.type
_entity.pdbx_description
1 polymer ?
#
loop_
_entity_poly.entity_id
_entity_poly.type
_entity_poly.pdbx_seq_one_letter_code
_entity_poly.pdbx_strand_id
1 'polypeptide(L)'
;IIEGLPAVLLGIAAFFILRDRPHQAGWLTERQKTWLENTLQAERQQQTQIGHTTTWQLLKHRQIWLMALIYAGASSAGTTLSVWSPQLLKSFHLDNLTTGLLNAIPYGLASVLMIVWGRSSDRNNERRWHTALALFMIAAGVFAAFINLSLPATIMILSTILIGAYAAKGPFWALASGWMSSTSAAAGLAAIGAIANLIGGAVMVNAYGIISERTGSYTLAMLPLAALCLAGG
;
A
#
# COMPACT_ATOMS: atom_id res chain seq x y z
N ILE A 1 7.41 13.27 -20.88
CA ILE A 1 6.64 13.07 -22.14
C ILE A 1 7.13 11.83 -22.90
N ILE A 2 8.44 11.62 -23.08
CA ILE A 2 8.98 10.36 -23.64
C ILE A 2 8.74 9.14 -22.72
N GLU A 3 8.73 9.34 -21.40
CA GLU A 3 8.44 8.29 -20.40
C GLU A 3 7.00 7.74 -20.44
N GLY A 4 6.05 8.43 -21.11
CA GLY A 4 4.66 7.98 -21.21
C GLY A 4 4.41 7.02 -22.38
N LEU A 5 5.29 6.99 -23.37
CA LEU A 5 5.12 6.19 -24.58
C LEU A 5 5.03 4.67 -24.30
N PRO A 6 5.87 4.08 -23.43
CA PRO A 6 5.77 2.68 -23.05
C PRO A 6 4.43 2.35 -22.36
N ALA A 7 3.93 3.27 -21.52
CA ALA A 7 2.66 3.08 -20.83
C ALA A 7 1.47 3.09 -21.80
N VAL A 8 1.49 3.97 -22.81
CA VAL A 8 0.48 4.00 -23.88
C VAL A 8 0.53 2.72 -24.70
N LEU A 9 1.72 2.28 -25.11
CA LEU A 9 1.89 1.03 -25.86
C LEU A 9 1.42 -0.19 -25.05
N LEU A 10 1.75 -0.27 -23.77
CA LEU A 10 1.26 -1.32 -22.88
C LEU A 10 -0.26 -1.24 -22.67
N GLY A 11 -0.84 -0.04 -22.61
CA GLY A 11 -2.29 0.15 -22.53
C GLY A 11 -3.02 -0.36 -23.77
N ILE A 12 -2.48 -0.07 -24.96
CA ILE A 12 -2.99 -0.61 -26.23
C ILE A 12 -2.84 -2.14 -26.26
N ALA A 13 -1.65 -2.65 -25.89
CA ALA A 13 -1.42 -4.09 -25.83
C ALA A 13 -2.38 -4.79 -24.84
N ALA A 14 -2.62 -4.20 -23.67
CA ALA A 14 -3.56 -4.71 -22.69
C ALA A 14 -4.98 -4.78 -23.24
N PHE A 15 -5.43 -3.77 -24.01
CA PHE A 15 -6.74 -3.80 -24.66
C PHE A 15 -6.92 -4.99 -25.63
N PHE A 16 -5.84 -5.43 -26.29
CA PHE A 16 -5.89 -6.59 -27.19
C PHE A 16 -5.62 -7.94 -26.49
N ILE A 17 -4.88 -7.93 -25.37
CA ILE A 17 -4.43 -9.15 -24.69
C ILE A 17 -5.36 -9.55 -23.53
N LEU A 18 -5.84 -8.60 -22.72
CA LEU A 18 -6.79 -8.89 -21.63
C LEU A 18 -8.15 -9.24 -22.23
N ARG A 19 -8.65 -10.43 -21.89
CA ARG A 19 -10.01 -10.86 -22.25
C ARG A 19 -10.82 -11.02 -20.98
N ASP A 20 -12.06 -10.54 -20.99
CA ASP A 20 -12.90 -10.42 -19.79
C ASP A 20 -13.36 -11.78 -19.22
N ARG A 21 -13.29 -12.85 -20.02
CA ARG A 21 -13.72 -14.19 -19.59
C ARG A 21 -12.70 -15.28 -19.92
N PRO A 22 -12.57 -16.32 -19.07
CA PRO A 22 -11.74 -17.50 -19.33
C PRO A 22 -12.00 -18.12 -20.70
N HIS A 23 -13.28 -18.22 -21.10
CA HIS A 23 -13.67 -18.80 -22.39
C HIS A 23 -13.23 -17.95 -23.59
N GLN A 24 -13.07 -16.64 -23.39
CA GLN A 24 -12.56 -15.76 -24.43
C GLN A 24 -11.05 -15.89 -24.57
N ALA A 25 -10.29 -16.32 -23.56
CA ALA A 25 -8.83 -16.42 -23.61
C ALA A 25 -8.32 -17.43 -24.66
N GLY A 26 -7.66 -16.93 -25.71
CA GLY A 26 -7.08 -17.75 -26.79
C GLY A 26 -5.74 -18.39 -26.44
N TRP A 27 -5.16 -18.02 -25.30
CA TRP A 27 -3.87 -18.50 -24.80
C TRP A 27 -4.01 -19.64 -23.76
N LEU A 28 -5.25 -19.96 -23.34
CA LEU A 28 -5.57 -21.05 -22.41
C LEU A 28 -6.03 -22.28 -23.20
N THR A 29 -5.50 -23.46 -22.86
CA THR A 29 -5.99 -24.73 -23.41
C THR A 29 -7.39 -25.03 -22.88
N GLU A 30 -8.22 -25.76 -23.63
CA GLU A 30 -9.59 -26.14 -23.19
C GLU A 30 -9.63 -26.73 -21.77
N ARG A 31 -8.66 -27.60 -21.42
CA ARG A 31 -8.52 -28.16 -20.07
C ARG A 31 -8.31 -27.09 -18.98
N GLN A 32 -7.52 -26.05 -19.28
CA GLN A 32 -7.27 -24.96 -18.34
C GLN A 32 -8.47 -24.02 -18.24
N LYS A 33 -9.20 -23.79 -19.33
CA LYS A 33 -10.45 -23.03 -19.32
C LYS A 33 -11.48 -23.71 -18.43
N THR A 34 -11.73 -25.01 -18.63
CA THR A 34 -12.69 -25.77 -17.82
C THR A 34 -12.29 -25.83 -16.35
N TRP A 35 -10.99 -26.05 -16.05
CA TRP A 35 -10.50 -26.00 -14.68
C TRP A 35 -10.75 -24.64 -14.03
N LEU A 36 -10.37 -23.55 -14.71
CA LEU A 36 -10.51 -22.19 -14.19
C LEU A 36 -11.98 -21.80 -14.00
N GLU A 37 -12.86 -22.21 -14.92
CA GLU A 37 -14.30 -21.95 -14.84
C GLU A 37 -14.96 -22.71 -13.69
N ASN A 38 -14.55 -23.96 -13.47
CA ASN A 38 -15.00 -24.76 -12.32
C ASN A 38 -14.51 -24.18 -10.98
N THR A 39 -13.25 -23.75 -10.90
CA THR A 39 -12.71 -23.10 -9.70
C THR A 39 -13.42 -21.79 -9.41
N LEU A 40 -13.63 -20.94 -10.42
CA LEU A 40 -14.38 -19.68 -10.27
C LEU A 40 -15.84 -19.92 -9.85
N GLN A 41 -16.48 -20.98 -10.36
CA GLN A 41 -17.83 -21.36 -9.92
C GLN A 41 -17.83 -21.84 -8.46
N ALA A 42 -16.87 -22.67 -8.06
CA ALA A 42 -16.75 -23.13 -6.68
C ALA A 42 -16.50 -21.95 -5.70
N GLU A 43 -15.65 -21.00 -6.07
CA GLU A 43 -15.42 -19.78 -5.28
C GLU A 43 -16.69 -18.92 -5.17
N ARG A 44 -17.44 -18.77 -6.28
CA ARG A 44 -18.74 -18.06 -6.26
C ARG A 44 -19.78 -18.74 -5.38
N GLN A 45 -19.76 -20.06 -5.28
CA GLN A 45 -20.68 -20.83 -4.43
C GLN A 45 -20.27 -20.84 -2.95
N GLN A 46 -18.97 -20.73 -2.64
CA GLN A 46 -18.47 -20.62 -1.26
C GLN A 46 -18.56 -19.21 -0.67
N GLN A 47 -18.64 -18.17 -1.50
CA GLN A 47 -18.85 -16.81 -1.02
C GLN A 47 -20.25 -16.67 -0.41
N THR A 48 -20.28 -16.49 0.91
CA THR A 48 -21.49 -16.22 1.68
C THR A 48 -22.16 -14.98 1.12
N GLN A 49 -23.39 -15.12 0.62
CA GLN A 49 -24.20 -14.01 0.12
C GLN A 49 -24.53 -13.04 1.25
N ILE A 50 -23.65 -12.09 1.54
CA ILE A 50 -24.08 -10.84 2.16
C ILE A 50 -24.83 -10.10 1.04
N GLY A 51 -26.16 -10.07 1.17
CA GLY A 51 -27.09 -9.57 0.17
C GLY A 51 -26.75 -8.16 -0.32
N HIS A 52 -27.26 -7.83 -1.51
CA HIS A 52 -27.14 -6.54 -2.21
C HIS A 52 -27.09 -5.35 -1.25
N THR A 53 -25.90 -5.00 -0.79
CA THR A 53 -25.71 -3.90 0.15
C THR A 53 -25.33 -2.71 -0.68
N THR A 54 -26.18 -1.69 -0.61
CA THR A 54 -25.97 -0.42 -1.32
C THR A 54 -24.65 0.18 -0.84
N THR A 55 -23.91 0.88 -1.71
CA THR A 55 -22.61 1.52 -1.37
C THR A 55 -22.66 2.34 -0.07
N TRP A 56 -23.80 2.98 0.20
CA TRP A 56 -24.09 3.70 1.44
C TRP A 56 -24.22 2.82 2.70
N GLN A 57 -24.75 1.61 2.57
CA GLN A 57 -24.84 0.65 3.68
C GLN A 57 -23.46 0.06 4.00
N LEU A 58 -22.59 -0.11 2.99
CA LEU A 58 -21.19 -0.47 3.23
C LEU A 58 -20.48 0.58 4.09
N LEU A 59 -20.60 1.87 3.76
CA LEU A 59 -19.97 2.96 4.53
C LEU A 59 -20.44 3.03 5.99
N LYS A 60 -21.59 2.44 6.34
CA LYS A 60 -22.08 2.34 7.72
C LYS A 60 -21.43 1.19 8.50
N HIS A 61 -20.75 0.25 7.85
CA HIS A 61 -20.09 -0.85 8.54
C HIS A 61 -18.78 -0.40 9.18
N ARG A 62 -18.68 -0.60 10.51
CA ARG A 62 -17.48 -0.32 11.31
C ARG A 62 -16.21 -0.99 10.77
N GLN A 63 -16.34 -2.15 10.14
CA GLN A 63 -15.21 -2.88 9.55
C GLN A 63 -14.55 -2.12 8.39
N ILE A 64 -15.32 -1.35 7.60
CA ILE A 64 -14.76 -0.53 6.51
C ILE A 64 -13.88 0.57 7.07
N TRP A 65 -14.34 1.23 8.12
CA TRP A 65 -13.55 2.27 8.80
C TRP A 65 -12.29 1.73 9.45
N LEU A 66 -12.36 0.54 10.06
CA LEU A 66 -11.18 -0.15 10.61
C LEU A 66 -10.17 -0.50 9.51
N MET A 67 -10.64 -1.11 8.41
CA MET A 67 -9.78 -1.42 7.26
C MET A 67 -9.19 -0.16 6.62
N ALA A 68 -9.99 0.90 6.50
CA ALA A 68 -9.53 2.20 6.01
C ALA A 68 -8.48 2.82 6.93
N LEU A 69 -8.63 2.71 8.26
CA LEU A 69 -7.65 3.20 9.23
C LEU A 69 -6.32 2.43 9.14
N ILE A 70 -6.38 1.10 9.08
CA ILE A 70 -5.22 0.22 8.90
C ILE A 70 -4.47 0.59 7.61
N TYR A 71 -5.21 0.70 6.50
CA TYR A 71 -4.63 1.06 5.22
C TYR A 71 -4.15 2.51 5.16
N ALA A 72 -4.81 3.42 5.88
CA ALA A 72 -4.39 4.79 6.00
C ALA A 72 -2.99 4.85 6.61
N GLY A 73 -2.67 4.08 7.65
CA GLY A 73 -1.31 4.04 8.22
C GLY A 73 -0.23 3.74 7.18
N ALA A 74 -0.39 2.62 6.45
CA ALA A 74 0.56 2.21 5.41
C ALA A 74 0.59 3.19 4.22
N SER A 75 -0.56 3.68 3.77
CA SER A 75 -0.65 4.63 2.65
C SER A 75 -0.06 6.00 3.02
N SER A 76 -0.31 6.48 4.24
CA SER A 76 0.24 7.74 4.76
C SER A 76 1.76 7.69 4.80
N ALA A 77 2.34 6.60 5.31
CA ALA A 77 3.78 6.42 5.36
C ALA A 77 4.36 6.47 3.95
N GLY A 78 3.81 5.70 3.01
CA GLY A 78 4.29 5.65 1.63
C GLY A 78 4.17 7.00 0.89
N THR A 79 3.02 7.67 1.01
CA THR A 79 2.76 8.96 0.32
C THR A 79 3.56 10.10 0.93
N THR A 80 3.61 10.21 2.25
CA THR A 80 4.37 11.26 2.95
C THR A 80 5.86 11.11 2.67
N LEU A 81 6.40 9.90 2.75
CA LEU A 81 7.81 9.68 2.42
C LEU A 81 8.10 9.94 0.95
N SER A 82 7.18 9.63 0.04
CA SER A 82 7.37 9.96 -1.37
C SER A 82 7.47 11.44 -1.68
N VAL A 83 6.84 12.28 -0.86
CA VAL A 83 6.91 13.74 -1.02
C VAL A 83 8.14 14.29 -0.29
N TRP A 84 8.38 13.85 0.95
CA TRP A 84 9.33 14.51 1.86
C TRP A 84 10.70 13.83 1.96
N SER A 85 10.85 12.56 1.55
CA SER A 85 12.15 11.85 1.62
C SER A 85 13.25 12.52 0.80
N PRO A 86 13.00 13.06 -0.42
CA PRO A 86 14.06 13.74 -1.17
C PRO A 86 14.48 15.05 -0.49
N GLN A 87 13.53 15.77 0.11
CA GLN A 87 13.82 17.01 0.83
C GLN A 87 14.61 16.75 2.12
N LEU A 88 14.27 15.69 2.85
CA LEU A 88 15.03 15.25 4.02
C LEU A 88 16.47 14.83 3.66
N LEU A 89 16.68 14.18 2.51
CA LEU A 89 18.04 13.87 2.06
C LEU A 89 18.79 15.12 1.62
N LYS A 90 18.11 16.08 0.96
CA LYS A 90 18.71 17.37 0.58
C LYS A 90 19.14 18.22 1.78
N SER A 91 18.51 18.08 2.95
CA SER A 91 18.94 18.82 4.14
C SER A 91 20.36 18.46 4.61
N PHE A 92 20.91 17.34 4.15
CA PHE A 92 22.32 16.97 4.38
C PHE A 92 23.30 17.64 3.40
N HIS A 93 22.88 18.68 2.66
CA HIS A 93 23.70 19.43 1.69
C HIS A 93 24.26 18.55 0.57
N LEU A 94 23.49 17.53 0.17
CA LEU A 94 23.82 16.62 -0.92
C LEU A 94 23.43 17.21 -2.28
N ASP A 95 24.18 16.84 -3.31
CA ASP A 95 23.83 17.20 -4.68
C ASP A 95 22.50 16.54 -5.12
N ASN A 96 21.84 17.13 -6.12
CA ASN A 96 20.52 16.64 -6.57
C ASN A 96 20.60 15.19 -7.11
N LEU A 97 21.69 14.86 -7.80
CA LEU A 97 21.91 13.51 -8.34
C LEU A 97 22.16 12.48 -7.22
N THR A 98 22.98 12.82 -6.22
CA THR A 98 23.27 11.90 -5.11
C THR A 98 22.05 11.73 -4.21
N THR A 99 21.26 12.78 -3.99
CA THR A 99 19.97 12.70 -3.27
C THR A 99 19.02 11.72 -3.97
N GLY A 100 18.88 11.82 -5.29
CA GLY A 100 18.05 10.90 -6.07
C GLY A 100 18.53 9.46 -5.99
N LEU A 101 19.83 9.24 -6.13
CA LEU A 101 20.44 7.91 -6.06
C LEU A 101 20.28 7.27 -4.68
N LEU A 102 20.50 8.04 -3.61
CA LEU A 102 20.32 7.56 -2.24
C LEU A 102 18.86 7.32 -1.89
N ASN A 103 17.94 8.15 -2.42
CA ASN A 103 16.51 7.92 -2.25
C ASN A 103 16.04 6.65 -2.99
N ALA A 104 16.66 6.30 -4.11
CA ALA A 104 16.31 5.07 -4.83
C ALA A 104 16.58 3.79 -4.01
N ILE A 105 17.52 3.82 -3.07
CA ILE A 105 17.90 2.65 -2.24
C ILE A 105 16.72 2.18 -1.36
N PRO A 106 16.09 3.01 -0.51
CA PRO A 106 14.89 2.64 0.24
C PRO A 106 13.77 2.04 -0.63
N TYR A 107 13.51 2.63 -1.79
CA TYR A 107 12.45 2.16 -2.71
C TYR A 107 12.81 0.82 -3.37
N GLY A 108 14.07 0.64 -3.73
CA GLY A 108 14.58 -0.63 -4.27
C GLY A 108 14.48 -1.76 -3.25
N LEU A 109 14.93 -1.51 -2.02
CA LEU A 109 14.82 -2.47 -0.91
C LEU A 109 13.36 -2.82 -0.60
N ALA A 110 12.48 -1.81 -0.53
CA ALA A 110 11.06 -2.03 -0.29
C ALA A 110 10.41 -2.87 -1.41
N SER A 111 10.80 -2.67 -2.66
CA SER A 111 10.29 -3.43 -3.81
C SER A 111 10.65 -4.92 -3.72
N VAL A 112 11.90 -5.23 -3.39
CA VAL A 112 12.37 -6.63 -3.23
C VAL A 112 11.71 -7.29 -2.02
N LEU A 113 11.70 -6.60 -0.88
CA LEU A 113 11.16 -7.14 0.36
C LEU A 113 9.64 -7.29 0.35
N MET A 114 8.92 -6.43 -0.37
CA MET A 114 7.48 -6.59 -0.59
C MET A 114 7.14 -7.95 -1.22
N ILE A 115 7.96 -8.44 -2.16
CA ILE A 115 7.74 -9.74 -2.82
C ILE A 115 7.97 -10.89 -1.83
N VAL A 116 9.05 -10.81 -1.05
CA VAL A 116 9.37 -11.83 -0.04
C VAL A 116 8.29 -11.88 1.04
N TRP A 117 7.84 -10.73 1.51
CA TRP A 117 6.80 -10.60 2.52
C TRP A 117 5.44 -11.08 2.02
N GLY A 118 5.07 -10.74 0.78
CA GLY A 118 3.85 -11.24 0.13
C GLY A 118 3.85 -12.77 0.05
N ARG A 119 4.97 -13.37 -0.39
CA ARG A 119 5.13 -14.83 -0.44
C ARG A 119 5.05 -15.47 0.95
N SER A 120 5.65 -14.85 1.97
CA SER A 120 5.57 -15.33 3.35
C SER A 120 4.14 -15.29 3.89
N SER A 121 3.43 -14.19 3.64
CA SER A 121 2.04 -14.02 4.07
C SER A 121 1.10 -15.01 3.39
N ASP A 122 1.29 -15.29 2.11
CA ASP A 122 0.47 -16.25 1.37
C ASP A 122 0.77 -17.69 1.81
N ARG A 123 2.03 -17.99 2.16
CA ARG A 123 2.42 -19.32 2.66
C ARG A 123 1.88 -19.63 4.05
N ASN A 124 1.87 -18.64 4.95
CA ASN A 124 1.44 -18.84 6.33
C ASN A 124 -0.06 -18.61 6.55
N ASN A 125 -0.76 -17.99 5.59
CA ASN A 125 -2.18 -17.61 5.68
C ASN A 125 -2.51 -16.69 6.89
N GLU A 126 -1.49 -16.12 7.56
CA GLU A 126 -1.58 -15.24 8.72
C GLU A 126 -1.62 -13.76 8.31
N ARG A 127 -2.54 -13.43 7.41
CA ARG A 127 -2.65 -12.09 6.78
C ARG A 127 -2.85 -10.94 7.79
N ARG A 128 -3.51 -11.23 8.91
CA ARG A 128 -3.74 -10.26 10.00
C ARG A 128 -2.44 -9.89 10.72
N TRP A 129 -1.64 -10.89 11.11
CA TRP A 129 -0.36 -10.68 11.80
C TRP A 129 0.67 -10.00 10.91
N HIS A 130 0.71 -10.35 9.62
CA HIS A 130 1.63 -9.70 8.67
C HIS A 130 1.31 -8.22 8.43
N THR A 131 0.04 -7.83 8.55
CA THR A 131 -0.38 -6.43 8.42
C THR A 131 -0.09 -5.64 9.71
N ALA A 132 -0.40 -6.21 10.87
CA ALA A 132 -0.10 -5.58 12.17
C ALA A 132 1.41 -5.41 12.36
N LEU A 133 2.20 -6.45 12.08
CA LEU A 133 3.65 -6.40 12.24
C LEU A 133 4.31 -5.36 11.32
N ALA A 134 3.76 -5.16 10.10
CA ALA A 134 4.22 -4.11 9.19
C ALA A 134 3.91 -2.69 9.72
N LEU A 135 2.76 -2.49 10.37
CA LEU A 135 2.42 -1.22 11.03
C LEU A 135 3.32 -0.95 12.25
N PHE A 136 3.61 -1.98 13.05
CA PHE A 136 4.58 -1.88 14.14
C PHE A 136 6.00 -1.59 13.64
N MET A 137 6.41 -2.17 12.50
CA MET A 137 7.69 -1.83 11.86
C MET A 137 7.77 -0.37 11.43
N ILE A 138 6.67 0.21 10.91
CA ILE A 138 6.61 1.63 10.58
C ILE A 138 6.77 2.49 11.84
N ALA A 139 6.02 2.17 12.90
CA ALA A 139 6.11 2.89 14.16
C ALA A 139 7.53 2.81 14.75
N ALA A 140 8.13 1.62 14.77
CA ALA A 140 9.51 1.41 15.23
C ALA A 140 10.52 2.21 14.38
N GLY A 141 10.35 2.25 13.05
CA GLY A 141 11.18 3.07 12.17
C GLY A 141 11.10 4.57 12.49
N VAL A 142 9.90 5.08 12.77
CA VAL A 142 9.71 6.48 13.20
C VAL A 142 10.34 6.73 14.57
N PHE A 143 10.21 5.82 15.54
CA PHE A 143 10.88 5.96 16.84
C PHE A 143 12.41 5.91 16.71
N ALA A 144 12.95 5.08 15.82
CA ALA A 144 14.37 5.05 15.51
C ALA A 144 14.85 6.39 14.91
N ALA A 145 13.97 7.17 14.26
CA ALA A 145 14.30 8.50 13.74
C ALA A 145 14.66 9.53 14.82
N PHE A 146 14.35 9.25 16.09
CA PHE A 146 14.75 10.08 17.23
C PHE A 146 16.17 9.78 17.72
N ILE A 147 16.80 8.68 17.28
CA ILE A 147 18.13 8.26 17.71
C ILE A 147 19.12 8.65 16.61
N ASN A 148 19.86 9.75 16.82
CA ASN A 148 20.97 10.26 15.98
C ASN A 148 20.72 10.30 14.44
N LEU A 149 20.50 11.50 13.89
CA LEU A 149 20.38 11.73 12.44
C LEU A 149 21.73 11.77 11.72
N SER A 150 22.40 10.62 11.62
CA SER A 150 23.46 10.45 10.61
C SER A 150 22.85 10.08 9.26
N LEU A 151 23.48 10.48 8.16
CA LEU A 151 23.00 10.19 6.80
C LEU A 151 22.74 8.68 6.55
N PRO A 152 23.62 7.75 6.98
CA PRO A 152 23.34 6.31 6.87
C PRO A 152 22.15 5.86 7.73
N ALA A 153 22.02 6.41 8.95
CA ALA A 153 20.89 6.09 9.82
C ALA A 153 19.56 6.55 9.19
N THR A 154 19.51 7.76 8.62
CA THR A 154 18.32 8.26 7.92
C THR A 154 17.92 7.34 6.77
N ILE A 155 18.85 6.88 5.94
CA ILE A 155 18.54 5.95 4.84
C ILE A 155 17.98 4.62 5.39
N MET A 156 18.55 4.09 6.48
CA MET A 156 18.06 2.86 7.12
C MET A 156 16.65 3.03 7.72
N ILE A 157 16.37 4.18 8.33
CA ILE A 157 15.06 4.54 8.87
C ILE A 157 14.03 4.64 7.74
N LEU A 158 14.33 5.40 6.68
CA LEU A 158 13.46 5.55 5.51
C LEU A 158 13.18 4.20 4.87
N SER A 159 14.21 3.35 4.75
CA SER A 159 14.08 1.99 4.23
C SER A 159 13.13 1.16 5.09
N THR A 160 13.32 1.12 6.40
CA THR A 160 12.45 0.36 7.33
C THR A 160 10.99 0.79 7.22
N ILE A 161 10.73 2.09 7.18
CA ILE A 161 9.36 2.61 7.08
C ILE A 161 8.74 2.27 5.71
N LEU A 162 9.50 2.44 4.61
CA LEU A 162 9.02 2.09 3.28
C LEU A 162 8.74 0.58 3.15
N ILE A 163 9.63 -0.26 3.67
CA ILE A 163 9.46 -1.71 3.66
C ILE A 163 8.13 -2.07 4.34
N GLY A 164 7.85 -1.54 5.54
CA GLY A 164 6.58 -1.74 6.22
C GLY A 164 5.37 -1.24 5.42
N ALA A 165 5.47 -0.04 4.84
CA ALA A 165 4.38 0.56 4.06
C ALA A 165 4.01 -0.23 2.80
N TYR A 166 5.00 -0.78 2.09
CA TYR A 166 4.77 -1.55 0.87
C TYR A 166 4.45 -3.03 1.16
N ALA A 167 5.09 -3.63 2.17
CA ALA A 167 4.84 -5.01 2.58
C ALA A 167 3.41 -5.22 3.09
N ALA A 168 2.81 -4.21 3.75
CA ALA A 168 1.44 -4.28 4.24
C ALA A 168 0.40 -4.32 3.11
N LYS A 169 0.67 -3.73 1.93
CA LYS A 169 -0.33 -3.57 0.87
C LYS A 169 -0.86 -4.90 0.35
N GLY A 170 0.01 -5.86 0.05
CA GLY A 170 -0.38 -7.15 -0.54
C GLY A 170 -1.34 -7.95 0.36
N PRO A 171 -0.92 -8.30 1.59
CA PRO A 171 -1.76 -9.02 2.55
C PRO A 171 -3.05 -8.27 2.89
N PHE A 172 -2.99 -6.94 3.00
CA PHE A 172 -4.16 -6.11 3.28
C PHE A 172 -5.20 -6.21 2.16
N TRP A 173 -4.81 -6.00 0.91
CA TRP A 173 -5.77 -6.07 -0.21
C TRP A 173 -6.33 -7.48 -0.40
N ALA A 174 -5.51 -8.53 -0.20
CA ALA A 174 -5.97 -9.91 -0.24
C ALA A 174 -6.96 -10.25 0.89
N LEU A 175 -6.76 -9.66 2.08
CA LEU A 175 -7.69 -9.80 3.20
C LEU A 175 -8.98 -9.00 2.95
N ALA A 176 -8.87 -7.76 2.51
CA ALA A 176 -10.01 -6.89 2.22
C ALA A 176 -10.88 -7.47 1.09
N SER A 177 -10.28 -7.98 0.01
CA SER A 177 -11.02 -8.59 -1.10
C SER A 177 -11.69 -9.91 -0.69
N GLY A 178 -11.11 -10.66 0.25
CA GLY A 178 -11.67 -11.93 0.73
C GLY A 178 -12.89 -11.78 1.63
N TRP A 179 -13.07 -10.63 2.28
CA TRP A 179 -14.20 -10.38 3.21
C TRP A 179 -15.43 -9.81 2.52
N MET A 180 -15.28 -9.33 1.29
CA MET A 180 -16.32 -8.61 0.57
C MET A 180 -16.96 -9.50 -0.49
N SER A 181 -18.29 -9.42 -0.63
CA SER A 181 -18.98 -10.14 -1.70
C SER A 181 -18.59 -9.57 -3.07
N SER A 182 -18.54 -10.41 -4.10
CA SER A 182 -18.15 -10.01 -5.46
C SER A 182 -18.88 -8.78 -6.03
N THR A 183 -20.12 -8.51 -5.59
CA THR A 183 -20.92 -7.35 -6.00
C THR A 183 -20.61 -6.07 -5.22
N SER A 184 -20.16 -6.18 -3.97
CA SER A 184 -19.86 -5.03 -3.09
C SER A 184 -18.36 -4.74 -2.94
N ALA A 185 -17.51 -5.71 -3.29
CA ALA A 185 -16.06 -5.64 -3.20
C ALA A 185 -15.51 -4.42 -3.93
N ALA A 186 -15.89 -4.20 -5.19
CA ALA A 186 -15.39 -3.07 -5.95
C ALA A 186 -15.67 -1.72 -5.26
N ALA A 187 -16.91 -1.53 -4.78
CA ALA A 187 -17.32 -0.28 -4.15
C ALA A 187 -16.65 -0.05 -2.79
N GLY A 188 -16.58 -1.06 -1.93
CA GLY A 188 -15.95 -0.88 -0.62
C GLY A 188 -14.43 -0.91 -0.67
N LEU A 189 -13.79 -1.65 -1.58
CA LEU A 189 -12.35 -1.52 -1.84
C LEU A 189 -12.01 -0.11 -2.34
N ALA A 190 -12.84 0.46 -3.23
CA ALA A 190 -12.69 1.85 -3.67
C ALA A 190 -12.89 2.83 -2.51
N ALA A 191 -13.90 2.62 -1.66
CA ALA A 191 -14.15 3.45 -0.49
C ALA A 191 -12.99 3.41 0.52
N ILE A 192 -12.47 2.22 0.84
CA ILE A 192 -11.31 2.01 1.73
C ILE A 192 -10.10 2.76 1.16
N GLY A 193 -9.79 2.55 -0.12
CA GLY A 193 -8.67 3.21 -0.78
C GLY A 193 -8.81 4.74 -0.81
N ALA A 194 -10.00 5.24 -1.11
CA ALA A 194 -10.29 6.67 -1.15
C ALA A 194 -10.15 7.33 0.24
N ILE A 195 -10.75 6.73 1.28
CA ILE A 195 -10.66 7.24 2.66
C ILE A 195 -9.20 7.19 3.13
N ALA A 196 -8.51 6.09 2.91
CA ALA A 196 -7.11 5.95 3.32
C ALA A 196 -6.18 6.92 2.60
N ASN A 197 -6.38 7.16 1.31
CA ASN A 197 -5.59 8.14 0.56
C ASN A 197 -5.97 9.58 0.92
N LEU A 198 -7.21 9.85 1.31
CA LEU A 198 -7.60 11.16 1.83
C LEU A 198 -6.90 11.42 3.17
N ILE A 199 -6.93 10.46 4.09
CA ILE A 199 -6.24 10.59 5.38
C ILE A 199 -4.72 10.65 5.17
N GLY A 200 -4.15 9.75 4.38
CA GLY A 200 -2.71 9.66 4.24
C GLY A 200 -2.07 10.64 3.28
N GLY A 201 -2.69 10.88 2.13
CA GLY A 201 -2.20 11.82 1.15
C GLY A 201 -2.58 13.26 1.49
N ALA A 202 -3.84 13.54 1.82
CA ALA A 202 -4.27 14.92 2.06
C ALA A 202 -3.98 15.36 3.50
N VAL A 203 -4.38 14.59 4.52
CA VAL A 203 -4.20 15.05 5.91
C VAL A 203 -2.75 14.89 6.37
N MET A 204 -2.15 13.71 6.21
CA MET A 204 -0.82 13.44 6.78
C MET A 204 0.32 14.16 6.05
N VAL A 205 0.29 14.28 4.71
CA VAL A 205 1.33 15.04 3.98
C VAL A 205 1.30 16.52 4.35
N ASN A 206 0.10 17.11 4.48
CA ASN A 206 -0.05 18.50 4.90
C ASN A 206 0.34 18.70 6.37
N ALA A 207 -0.06 17.78 7.26
CA ALA A 207 0.35 17.81 8.67
C ALA A 207 1.89 17.72 8.80
N TYR A 208 2.53 16.82 8.03
CA TYR A 208 3.98 16.72 7.97
C TYR A 208 4.60 18.05 7.53
N GLY A 209 4.08 18.67 6.48
CA GLY A 209 4.58 19.96 5.97
C GLY A 209 4.48 21.09 7.00
N ILE A 210 3.31 21.26 7.62
CA ILE A 210 3.08 22.30 8.63
C ILE A 210 4.01 22.10 9.84
N ILE A 211 4.19 20.86 10.30
CA ILE A 211 5.06 20.56 11.45
C ILE A 211 6.52 20.77 11.07
N SER A 212 6.94 20.34 9.89
CA SER A 212 8.30 20.54 9.39
C SER A 212 8.63 22.03 9.26
N GLU A 213 7.72 22.83 8.71
CA GLU A 213 7.91 24.27 8.53
C GLU A 213 7.98 25.03 9.86
N ARG A 214 7.11 24.67 10.83
CA ARG A 214 7.09 25.35 12.14
C ARG A 214 8.21 24.94 13.08
N THR A 215 8.66 23.68 12.99
CA THR A 215 9.60 23.11 13.96
C THR A 215 11.02 23.00 13.41
N GLY A 216 11.21 23.09 12.10
CA GLY A 216 12.49 22.86 11.43
C GLY A 216 13.00 21.42 11.54
N SER A 217 12.23 20.50 12.13
CA SER A 217 12.63 19.11 12.39
C SER A 217 11.73 18.13 11.63
N TYR A 218 12.36 17.41 10.71
CA TYR A 218 11.71 16.35 9.92
C TYR A 218 11.34 15.13 10.76
N THR A 219 12.04 14.87 11.87
CA THR A 219 11.74 13.78 12.80
C THR A 219 10.41 14.02 13.52
N LEU A 220 10.18 15.25 13.97
CA LEU A 220 8.91 15.61 14.63
C LEU A 220 7.73 15.57 13.66
N ALA A 221 7.97 15.88 12.38
CA ALA A 221 6.96 15.77 11.33
C ALA A 221 6.51 14.31 11.08
N MET A 222 7.30 13.29 11.47
CA MET A 222 6.93 11.87 11.35
C MET A 222 6.05 11.35 12.50
N LEU A 223 5.94 12.06 13.64
CA LEU A 223 5.15 11.59 14.80
C LEU A 223 3.67 11.30 14.49
N PRO A 224 2.95 12.14 13.72
CA PRO A 224 1.57 11.85 13.35
C PRO A 224 1.42 10.52 12.58
N LEU A 225 2.43 10.15 11.78
CA LEU A 225 2.45 8.86 11.07
C LEU A 225 2.57 7.69 12.05
N ALA A 226 3.47 7.79 13.04
CA ALA A 226 3.60 6.76 14.06
C ALA A 226 2.32 6.60 14.88
N ALA A 227 1.68 7.71 15.28
CA ALA A 227 0.42 7.68 16.00
C ALA A 227 -0.70 7.01 15.18
N LEU A 228 -0.79 7.31 13.88
CA LEU A 228 -1.76 6.68 12.99
C LEU A 228 -1.49 5.18 12.80
N CYS A 229 -0.22 4.78 12.63
CA CYS A 229 0.16 3.39 12.50
C CYS A 229 -0.09 2.59 13.78
N LEU A 230 0.15 3.18 14.95
CA LEU A 230 -0.19 2.56 16.24
C LEU A 230 -1.69 2.45 16.46
N ALA A 231 -2.48 3.42 16.00
CA ALA A 231 -3.94 3.36 16.08
C ALA A 231 -4.56 2.30 15.15
N GLY A 232 -3.86 1.94 14.07
CA GLY A 232 -4.28 0.88 13.14
C GLY A 232 -3.70 -0.51 13.45
N GLY A 233 -2.64 -0.61 14.27
CA GLY A 233 -1.90 -1.85 14.54
C GLY A 233 -2.55 -2.79 15.55
#